data_AF-A0A7H9AWP7-F1
#
_entry.id   AF-A0A7H9AWP7-F1
#
_cell.length_a   1.000
_cell.length_b   1.000
_cell.length_c   1.000
_cell.angle_alpha   90.00
_cell.angle_beta   90.00
_cell.angle_gamma   90.00
#
_symmetry.space_group_name_H-M   'P 1'
#
loop_
_entity.id
_entity.type
_entity.pdbx_description
1 polymer ?
#
loop_
_entity_poly.entity_id
_entity_poly.type
_entity_poly.pdbx_seq_one_letter_code
_entity_poly.pdbx_strand_id
1 'polypeptide(L)'
;MSRIIYKLNELKELPPSTSVRYRVFGKLLEIEEILNDTHYVCQLVIGCLEELYDDHSYEVEKCSIDAIVGYDVYKQLSTPLQDGCAIDAYIGIVTFKEIRMFEVLNVQLLTLEELRSLRLFTSSQAGRELF
;
A
#
# COMPACT_ATOMS: atom_id res chain seq x y z
N MET A 1 3.88 17.26 -0.19
CA MET A 1 2.72 16.99 -1.06
C MET A 1 2.41 15.51 -0.99
N SER A 2 1.13 15.12 -0.96
CA SER A 2 0.71 13.72 -1.02
C SER A 2 0.04 13.44 -2.36
N ARG A 3 0.33 12.28 -2.97
CA ARG A 3 -0.33 11.79 -4.19
C ARG A 3 -1.03 10.47 -3.88
N ILE A 4 -2.23 10.29 -4.43
CA ILE A 4 -2.94 9.00 -4.34
C ILE A 4 -2.43 8.13 -5.48
N ILE A 5 -1.98 6.91 -5.18
CA ILE A 5 -1.49 5.94 -6.17
C ILE A 5 -2.16 4.60 -5.89
N TYR A 6 -2.97 4.12 -6.83
CA TYR A 6 -3.67 2.84 -6.73
C TYR A 6 -3.04 1.76 -7.62
N LYS A 7 -2.25 2.15 -8.64
CA LYS A 7 -1.45 1.25 -9.45
C LYS A 7 -0.06 1.07 -8.84
N LEU A 8 0.17 -0.07 -8.21
CA LEU A 8 1.46 -0.38 -7.58
C LEU A 8 2.64 -0.38 -8.58
N ASN A 9 2.39 -0.66 -9.86
CA ASN A 9 3.40 -0.56 -10.92
C ASN A 9 3.95 0.87 -11.05
N GLU A 10 3.08 1.88 -11.00
CA GLU A 10 3.51 3.28 -11.07
C GLU A 10 4.38 3.63 -9.86
N LEU A 11 3.99 3.16 -8.67
CA LEU A 11 4.78 3.36 -7.45
C LEU A 11 6.20 2.78 -7.57
N LYS A 12 6.35 1.62 -8.22
CA LYS A 12 7.66 0.99 -8.47
C LYS A 12 8.54 1.80 -9.40
N GLU A 13 8.01 2.63 -10.27
CA GLU A 13 8.82 3.46 -11.18
C GLU A 13 9.23 4.80 -10.56
N LEU A 14 8.57 5.21 -9.47
CA LEU A 14 8.81 6.52 -8.87
C LEU A 14 10.16 6.60 -8.12
N PRO A 15 10.90 7.71 -8.27
CA PRO A 15 12.16 7.90 -7.59
C PRO A 15 11.96 8.06 -6.07
N PRO A 16 12.95 7.65 -5.25
CA PRO A 16 12.96 7.95 -3.82
C PRO A 16 12.84 9.45 -3.55
N SER A 17 12.02 9.82 -2.57
CA SER A 17 11.84 11.20 -2.17
C SER A 17 11.42 11.29 -0.71
N THR A 18 12.20 12.04 0.07
CA THR A 18 11.91 12.27 1.50
C THR A 18 10.74 13.24 1.72
N SER A 19 10.30 13.97 0.70
CA SER A 19 9.27 15.02 0.80
C SER A 19 7.92 14.66 0.17
N VAL A 20 7.85 13.51 -0.52
CA VAL A 20 6.62 13.02 -1.15
C VAL A 20 6.14 11.78 -0.42
N ARG A 21 4.82 11.70 -0.22
CA ARG A 21 4.13 10.56 0.39
C ARG A 21 3.03 10.09 -0.53
N TYR A 22 2.86 8.79 -0.58
CA TYR A 22 1.91 8.14 -1.46
C TYR A 22 0.84 7.47 -0.61
N ARG A 23 -0.42 7.68 -0.95
CA ARG A 23 -1.53 6.91 -0.37
C ARG A 23 -1.82 5.75 -1.30
N VAL A 24 -1.74 4.53 -0.79
CA VAL A 24 -1.81 3.28 -1.54
C VAL A 24 -2.95 2.45 -1.00
N PHE A 25 -3.86 2.07 -1.89
CA PHE A 25 -4.92 1.11 -1.60
C PHE A 25 -4.50 -0.25 -2.16
N GLY A 26 -4.39 -1.25 -1.29
CA GLY A 26 -3.85 -2.55 -1.66
C GLY A 26 -4.47 -3.70 -0.89
N LYS A 27 -4.18 -4.92 -1.34
CA LYS A 27 -4.50 -6.16 -0.65
C LYS A 27 -3.24 -6.66 0.05
N LEU A 28 -3.33 -6.96 1.34
CA LEU A 28 -2.24 -7.59 2.05
C LEU A 28 -2.15 -9.04 1.59
N LEU A 29 -1.01 -9.43 1.01
CA LEU A 29 -0.78 -10.78 0.52
C LEU A 29 -0.10 -11.63 1.57
N GLU A 30 0.93 -11.09 2.21
CA GLU A 30 1.75 -11.77 3.21
C GLU A 30 2.25 -10.77 4.25
N ILE A 31 2.42 -11.24 5.48
CA ILE A 31 3.02 -10.51 6.60
C ILE A 31 4.21 -11.32 7.10
N GLU A 32 5.41 -10.77 6.95
CA GLU A 32 6.62 -11.36 7.50
C GLU A 32 7.10 -10.55 8.71
N GLU A 33 7.13 -11.20 9.87
CA GLU A 33 7.68 -10.60 11.08
C GLU A 33 9.20 -10.75 11.09
N ILE A 34 9.92 -9.65 10.89
CA ILE A 34 11.38 -9.63 10.93
C ILE A 34 11.81 -9.14 12.31
N LEU A 35 12.29 -10.08 13.13
CA LEU A 35 13.00 -9.75 14.35
C LEU A 35 14.42 -9.30 13.99
N ASN A 36 14.71 -8.01 14.17
CA ASN A 36 16.08 -7.52 14.17
C ASN A 36 16.50 -7.29 15.63
N ASP A 37 17.75 -7.56 16.00
CA ASP A 37 18.26 -7.66 17.39
C ASP A 37 17.95 -6.47 18.32
N THR A 38 17.44 -5.37 17.79
CA THR A 38 17.07 -4.16 18.54
C THR A 38 15.70 -3.57 18.18
N HIS A 39 15.08 -3.96 17.06
CA HIS A 39 13.85 -3.36 16.56
C HIS A 39 13.01 -4.40 15.81
N TYR A 40 11.73 -4.46 16.13
CA TYR A 40 10.78 -5.27 15.40
C TYR A 40 10.33 -4.53 14.14
N VAL A 41 10.37 -5.23 13.01
CA VAL A 41 9.99 -4.67 11.72
C VAL A 41 9.11 -5.70 11.05
N CYS A 42 7.92 -5.33 10.59
CA CYS A 42 7.16 -6.22 9.71
C CYS A 42 7.43 -5.83 8.26
N GLN A 43 7.63 -6.82 7.42
CA GLN A 43 7.54 -6.67 5.98
C GLN A 43 6.12 -7.06 5.56
N LEU A 44 5.46 -6.17 4.83
CA LEU A 44 4.14 -6.33 4.28
C LEU A 44 4.28 -6.50 2.76
N VAL A 45 3.82 -7.62 2.23
CA VAL A 45 3.67 -7.80 0.78
C VAL A 45 2.32 -7.23 0.40
N ILE A 46 2.31 -6.05 -0.23
CA ILE A 46 1.09 -5.35 -0.61
C ILE A 46 0.85 -5.57 -2.10
N GLY A 47 -0.24 -6.24 -2.46
CA GLY A 47 -0.70 -6.47 -3.83
C GLY A 47 -1.80 -5.51 -4.28
N CYS A 48 -2.15 -5.59 -5.56
CA CYS A 48 -3.26 -4.83 -6.13
C CYS A 48 -4.62 -5.25 -5.54
N LEU A 49 -5.56 -4.31 -5.42
CA LEU A 49 -6.98 -4.59 -5.19
C LEU A 49 -7.67 -4.81 -6.53
N GLU A 50 -7.82 -6.07 -6.93
CA GLU A 50 -8.44 -6.46 -8.21
C GLU A 50 -9.85 -5.88 -8.38
N GLU A 51 -10.59 -5.70 -7.28
CA GLU A 51 -11.96 -5.19 -7.29
C GLU A 51 -12.06 -3.72 -7.73
N LEU A 52 -10.95 -3.00 -7.81
CA LEU A 52 -10.88 -1.60 -8.25
C LEU A 52 -10.55 -1.43 -9.74
N TYR A 53 -10.20 -2.51 -10.45
CA TYR A 53 -9.87 -2.48 -11.87
C TYR A 53 -11.09 -2.89 -12.70
N ASP A 54 -11.62 -1.96 -13.49
CA ASP A 54 -12.80 -2.18 -14.34
C ASP A 54 -12.50 -3.07 -15.57
N ASP A 55 -11.23 -3.20 -15.96
CA ASP A 55 -10.82 -3.93 -17.16
C ASP A 55 -10.28 -5.33 -16.81
N HIS A 56 -10.75 -6.32 -17.58
CA HIS A 56 -10.18 -7.68 -17.69
C HIS A 56 -8.74 -7.70 -18.24
N SER A 57 -7.96 -6.64 -18.06
CA SER A 57 -6.53 -6.62 -18.34
C SER A 57 -5.82 -7.48 -17.30
N TYR A 58 -5.69 -8.77 -17.64
CA TYR A 58 -4.91 -9.83 -16.98
C TYR A 58 -3.46 -9.44 -16.61
N GLU A 59 -2.96 -8.26 -17.00
CA GLU A 59 -1.61 -7.78 -16.67
C GLU A 59 -1.51 -7.11 -15.30
N VAL A 60 -2.64 -6.74 -14.67
CA VAL A 60 -2.66 -6.15 -13.31
C VAL A 60 -2.43 -7.22 -12.22
N GLU A 61 -2.58 -8.49 -12.57
CA GLU A 61 -2.71 -9.66 -11.67
C GLU A 61 -1.48 -9.98 -10.80
N LYS A 62 -0.33 -9.29 -10.93
CA LYS A 62 0.91 -9.69 -10.21
C LYS A 62 1.80 -8.56 -9.72
N CYS A 63 1.31 -7.34 -9.58
CA CYS A 63 2.12 -6.31 -8.93
C CYS A 63 1.95 -6.35 -7.42
N SER A 64 3.05 -6.62 -6.72
CA SER A 64 3.19 -6.41 -5.28
C SER A 64 4.39 -5.54 -4.95
N ILE A 65 4.34 -4.82 -3.84
CA ILE A 65 5.50 -4.14 -3.25
C ILE A 65 5.83 -4.76 -1.90
N ASP A 66 7.12 -4.86 -1.61
CA ASP A 66 7.63 -5.20 -0.28
C ASP A 66 7.76 -3.91 0.53
N ALA A 67 6.85 -3.71 1.47
CA ALA A 67 6.78 -2.51 2.28
C ALA A 67 7.15 -2.80 3.73
N ILE A 68 7.99 -1.97 4.29
CA ILE A 68 8.52 -2.12 5.65
C ILE A 68 7.70 -1.24 6.58
N VAL A 69 7.13 -1.83 7.63
CA VAL A 69 6.41 -1.11 8.68
C VAL A 69 7.20 -1.16 9.99
N GLY A 70 7.44 0.02 10.56
CA GLY A 70 8.06 0.14 11.88
C GLY A 70 7.14 -0.37 12.98
N TYR A 71 7.73 -0.91 14.06
CA TYR A 71 6.96 -1.48 15.17
C TYR A 71 5.90 -0.55 15.75
N ASP A 72 6.23 0.73 15.91
CA ASP A 72 5.31 1.71 16.50
C ASP A 72 4.06 1.88 15.64
N VAL A 73 4.21 1.91 14.32
CA VAL A 73 3.10 1.98 13.37
C VAL A 73 2.27 0.69 13.44
N TYR A 74 2.93 -0.47 13.46
CA TYR A 74 2.26 -1.77 13.55
C TYR A 74 1.48 -1.97 14.86
N LYS A 75 2.04 -1.54 16.00
CA LYS A 75 1.41 -1.63 17.31
C LYS A 75 0.24 -0.68 17.52
N GLN A 76 0.24 0.46 16.83
CA GLN A 76 -0.83 1.45 16.93
C GLN A 76 -2.12 1.00 16.24
N LEU A 77 -2.08 -0.12 15.50
CA LEU A 77 -3.26 -0.70 14.86
C LEU A 77 -4.22 -1.24 15.92
N SER A 78 -5.47 -0.74 15.89
CA SER A 78 -6.55 -1.23 16.75
C SER A 78 -6.94 -2.67 16.43
N THR A 79 -6.68 -3.10 15.20
CA THR A 79 -7.03 -4.41 14.67
C THR A 79 -5.78 -5.00 14.00
N PRO A 80 -5.41 -6.25 14.31
CA PRO A 80 -4.28 -6.91 13.67
C PRO A 80 -4.48 -7.01 12.16
N LEU A 81 -3.40 -6.77 11.40
CA LEU A 81 -3.39 -7.05 9.97
C LEU A 81 -3.46 -8.57 9.74
N GLN A 82 -4.17 -8.97 8.68
CA GLN A 82 -4.29 -10.37 8.28
C GLN A 82 -4.17 -10.47 6.76
N ASP A 83 -3.65 -11.61 6.31
CA ASP A 83 -3.56 -11.91 4.88
C ASP A 83 -4.95 -11.86 4.23
N GLY A 84 -5.01 -11.26 3.04
CA GLY A 84 -6.24 -11.04 2.28
C GLY A 84 -6.99 -9.76 2.63
N CYS A 85 -6.62 -9.04 3.70
CA CYS A 85 -7.27 -7.78 4.04
C CYS A 85 -6.98 -6.67 3.02
N ALA A 86 -7.99 -5.84 2.75
CA ALA A 86 -7.82 -4.59 2.03
C ALA A 86 -7.28 -3.51 2.99
N ILE A 87 -6.28 -2.75 2.56
CA ILE A 87 -5.62 -1.73 3.36
C ILE A 87 -5.55 -0.38 2.65
N ASP A 88 -5.50 0.68 3.45
CA ASP A 88 -5.10 2.03 3.08
C ASP A 88 -3.78 2.35 3.77
N ALA A 89 -2.71 2.46 2.98
CA ALA A 89 -1.36 2.67 3.47
C ALA A 89 -0.78 4.00 3.00
N TYR A 90 -0.19 4.74 3.93
CA TYR A 90 0.66 5.90 3.63
C TYR A 90 2.10 5.45 3.53
N ILE A 91 2.66 5.52 2.33
CA ILE A 91 3.97 4.99 1.98
C ILE A 91 4.93 6.11 1.57
N GLY A 92 6.14 6.08 2.12
CA GLY A 92 7.31 6.81 1.64
C GLY A 92 8.20 5.92 0.79
N ILE A 93 8.86 6.49 -0.23
CA ILE A 93 9.92 5.79 -0.97
C ILE A 93 11.24 6.40 -0.51
N VAL A 94 12.06 5.62 0.20
CA VAL A 94 13.31 6.08 0.78
C VAL A 94 14.48 5.23 0.29
N THR A 95 15.69 5.75 0.47
CA THR A 95 16.93 5.02 0.18
C THR A 95 17.71 4.88 1.47
N PHE A 96 18.02 3.65 1.85
CA PHE A 96 18.84 3.34 3.01
C PHE A 96 19.99 2.43 2.58
N LYS A 97 21.24 2.85 2.85
CA LYS A 97 22.45 2.13 2.41
C LYS A 97 22.41 1.74 0.93
N GLU A 98 22.02 2.69 0.07
CA GLU A 98 21.87 2.50 -1.39
C GLU A 98 20.77 1.52 -1.82
N ILE A 99 20.02 0.95 -0.88
CA ILE A 99 18.86 0.11 -1.15
C ILE A 99 17.61 0.97 -1.11
N ARG A 100 16.81 0.90 -2.16
CA ARG A 100 15.49 1.53 -2.22
C ARG A 100 14.49 0.68 -1.42
N MET A 101 13.69 1.33 -0.60
CA MET A 101 12.67 0.68 0.21
C MET A 101 11.37 1.48 0.25
N PHE A 102 10.26 0.77 0.43
CA PHE A 102 8.94 1.34 0.68
C PHE A 102 8.71 1.34 2.19
N GLU A 103 8.60 2.51 2.80
CA GLU A 103 8.38 2.67 4.23
C GLU A 103 6.90 2.98 4.48
N VAL A 104 6.24 2.15 5.29
CA VAL A 104 4.87 2.37 5.72
C VAL A 104 4.87 3.27 6.95
N LEU A 105 4.29 4.46 6.79
CA LEU A 105 4.19 5.47 7.84
C LEU A 105 2.87 5.39 8.62
N ASN A 106 1.84 4.87 7.96
CA ASN A 106 0.54 4.59 8.54
C ASN A 106 -0.15 3.53 7.68
N VAL A 107 -0.92 2.64 8.30
CA VAL A 107 -1.72 1.65 7.59
C VAL A 107 -3.04 1.46 8.35
N GLN A 108 -4.12 1.30 7.60
CA GLN A 108 -5.45 1.05 8.16
C GLN A 108 -6.15 -0.04 7.35
N LEU A 109 -6.98 -0.84 8.02
CA LEU A 109 -7.86 -1.80 7.36
C LEU A 109 -9.03 -1.06 6.73
N LEU A 110 -9.28 -1.32 5.45
CA LEU A 110 -10.47 -0.85 4.77
C LEU A 110 -11.68 -1.71 5.16
N THR A 111 -12.76 -1.05 5.55
CA THR A 111 -14.06 -1.70 5.71
C THR A 111 -14.65 -2.06 4.35
N LEU A 112 -15.61 -2.99 4.35
CA LEU A 112 -16.36 -3.34 3.14
C LEU A 112 -17.13 -2.13 2.55
N GLU A 113 -17.58 -1.20 3.40
CA GLU A 113 -18.27 0.01 2.95
C GLU A 113 -17.32 0.99 2.26
N GLU A 114 -16.13 1.19 2.83
CA GLU A 114 -15.08 2.01 2.22
C GLU A 114 -14.59 1.41 0.90
N LEU A 115 -14.40 0.09 0.84
CA LEU A 115 -14.00 -0.60 -0.38
C LEU A 115 -15.04 -0.44 -1.50
N ARG A 116 -16.34 -0.55 -1.17
CA ARG A 116 -17.42 -0.28 -2.13
C ARG A 116 -17.43 1.17 -2.59
N SER A 117 -17.24 2.10 -1.65
CA SER A 117 -17.19 3.53 -1.96
C SER A 117 -16.00 3.86 -2.87
N LEU A 118 -14.84 3.27 -2.60
CA LEU A 118 -13.64 3.41 -3.42
C LEU A 118 -13.87 2.89 -4.84
N ARG A 119 -14.50 1.72 -4.98
CA ARG A 119 -14.85 1.15 -6.29
C ARG A 119 -15.83 2.02 -7.08
N LEU A 120 -16.85 2.57 -6.42
CA LEU A 120 -17.79 3.49 -7.07
C LEU A 120 -17.10 4.79 -7.48
N PHE A 121 -16.14 5.25 -6.66
CA PHE A 121 -15.38 6.45 -6.96
C PHE A 121 -14.43 6.24 -8.15
N THR A 122 -13.65 5.15 -8.18
CA THR A 122 -12.73 4.85 -9.29
C THR A 122 -13.43 4.67 -10.63
N SER A 123 -14.65 4.14 -10.63
CA SER A 123 -15.48 4.01 -11.85
C SER A 123 -16.19 5.31 -12.26
N SER A 124 -16.25 6.33 -11.38
CA SER A 124 -16.87 7.62 -11.67
C SER A 124 -16.02 8.50 -12.58
N GLN A 125 -16.65 9.51 -13.23
CA GLN A 125 -15.92 10.48 -14.05
C GLN A 125 -14.86 11.24 -13.24
N ALA A 126 -15.18 11.65 -12.00
CA ALA A 126 -14.24 12.33 -11.12
C ALA A 126 -13.05 11.43 -10.74
N GLY A 127 -13.30 10.13 -10.55
CA GLY A 127 -12.26 9.13 -10.35
C GLY A 127 -11.33 9.06 -11.56
N ARG A 128 -11.88 8.91 -12.76
CA ARG A 128 -11.11 8.83 -14.03
C ARG A 128 -10.34 10.11 -14.39
N GLU A 129 -10.72 11.26 -13.83
CA GLU A 129 -9.98 12.52 -14.01
C GLU A 129 -8.83 12.67 -12.98
N LEU A 130 -8.95 11.99 -11.84
CA LEU A 130 -7.94 11.98 -10.76
C LEU A 130 -6.98 10.78 -10.85
N PHE A 131 -7.30 9.77 -11.67
CA PHE A 131 -6.62 8.49 -11.82
C PHE A 131 -6.36 8.15 -13.29
#